data_AF-A0A497QZ35-F1
#
_entry.id   AF-A0A497QZ35-F1
#
_cell.length_a   1.000
_cell.length_b   1.000
_cell.length_c   1.000
_cell.angle_alpha   90.00
_cell.angle_beta   90.00
_cell.angle_gamma   90.00
#
_symmetry.space_group_name_H-M   'P 1'
#
loop_
_entity.id
_entity.type
_entity.pdbx_description
1 polymer ?
#
loop_
_entity_poly.entity_id
_entity_poly.type
_entity_poly.pdbx_seq_one_letter_code
_entity_poly.pdbx_strand_id
1 'polypeptide(L)'
;MQKQLFLAERSGPAKTAETFKKKGIYNLAKELDFEIIDLSTLPKDAYVKITPEGSHWKDGFLFAKIYREAECVVETCCLKTHMYGGHFTLSLKNATALVPRDGYEYMRELHSSPH
;
A
#
# COMPACT_ATOMS: atom_id res chain seq x y z
N MET A 1 -14.07 -6.65 23.37
CA MET A 1 -13.94 -6.04 22.03
C MET A 1 -13.75 -7.13 21.02
N GLN A 2 -14.50 -7.11 19.93
CA GLN A 2 -14.29 -8.02 18.80
C GLN A 2 -13.11 -7.50 17.97
N LYS A 3 -12.16 -8.39 17.67
CA LYS A 3 -10.99 -8.03 16.84
C LYS A 3 -11.43 -8.06 15.37
N GLN A 4 -11.03 -7.07 14.60
CA GLN A 4 -11.25 -7.00 13.15
C GLN A 4 -9.91 -7.19 12.45
N LEU A 5 -9.90 -7.98 11.37
CA LEU A 5 -8.72 -8.23 10.55
C LEU A 5 -8.98 -7.71 9.14
N PHE A 6 -8.06 -6.88 8.64
CA PHE A 6 -8.16 -6.29 7.31
C PHE A 6 -6.92 -6.65 6.49
N LEU A 7 -7.15 -6.99 5.21
CA LEU A 7 -6.12 -6.96 4.18
C LEU A 7 -6.37 -5.74 3.29
N ALA A 8 -5.58 -4.68 3.49
CA ALA A 8 -5.73 -3.42 2.79
C ALA A 8 -4.60 -3.23 1.77
N GLU A 9 -4.85 -3.53 0.50
CA GLU A 9 -3.79 -3.61 -0.52
C GLU A 9 -4.16 -2.89 -1.81
N ARG A 10 -3.14 -2.54 -2.60
CA ARG A 10 -3.33 -2.17 -4.02
C ARG A 10 -2.24 -2.76 -4.90
N SER A 11 -2.61 -3.03 -6.15
CA SER A 11 -1.69 -3.51 -7.17
C SER A 11 -1.31 -2.40 -8.15
N GLY A 12 -0.18 -2.57 -8.81
CA GLY A 12 0.28 -1.70 -9.87
C GLY A 12 1.53 -2.27 -10.56
N PRO A 13 1.58 -2.30 -11.90
CA PRO A 13 0.65 -1.70 -12.87
C PRO A 13 -0.64 -2.49 -13.13
N ALA A 14 -0.77 -3.71 -12.59
CA ALA A 14 -2.00 -4.50 -12.74
C ALA A 14 -3.14 -3.90 -11.91
N LYS A 15 -4.40 -4.12 -12.34
CA LYS A 15 -5.57 -3.72 -11.55
C LYS A 15 -5.65 -4.52 -10.26
N THR A 16 -5.97 -3.86 -9.16
CA THR A 16 -6.04 -4.47 -7.83
C THR A 16 -7.09 -5.58 -7.77
N ALA A 17 -8.33 -5.31 -8.18
CA ALA A 17 -9.40 -6.30 -8.18
C ALA A 17 -9.07 -7.58 -8.97
N GLU A 18 -8.43 -7.45 -10.13
CA GLU A 18 -7.97 -8.60 -10.93
C GLU A 18 -6.85 -9.37 -10.24
N THR A 19 -5.94 -8.64 -9.59
CA THR A 19 -4.84 -9.23 -8.81
C THR A 19 -5.39 -10.02 -7.63
N PHE A 20 -6.32 -9.45 -6.86
CA PHE A 20 -6.99 -10.14 -5.75
C PHE A 20 -7.69 -11.41 -6.20
N LYS A 21 -8.42 -11.35 -7.32
CA LYS A 21 -9.07 -12.52 -7.91
C LYS A 21 -8.05 -13.59 -8.30
N LYS A 22 -7.01 -13.22 -9.05
CA LYS A 22 -5.96 -14.15 -9.50
C LYS A 22 -5.20 -14.81 -8.35
N LYS A 23 -5.04 -14.09 -7.23
CA LYS A 23 -4.36 -14.56 -6.03
C LYS A 23 -5.27 -15.31 -5.05
N GLY A 24 -6.58 -15.42 -5.34
CA GLY A 24 -7.52 -16.12 -4.47
C GLY A 24 -7.84 -15.39 -3.17
N ILE A 25 -7.56 -14.08 -3.09
CA ILE A 25 -7.70 -13.29 -1.84
C ILE A 25 -9.14 -13.32 -1.34
N TYR A 26 -10.13 -13.24 -2.24
CA TYR A 26 -11.54 -13.31 -1.86
C TYR A 26 -11.96 -14.66 -1.27
N ASN A 27 -11.28 -15.75 -1.64
CA ASN A 27 -11.54 -17.06 -1.06
C ASN A 27 -10.91 -17.15 0.33
N LEU A 28 -9.67 -16.67 0.47
CA LEU A 28 -8.98 -16.61 1.77
C LEU A 28 -9.72 -15.72 2.78
N ALA A 29 -10.27 -14.59 2.34
CA ALA A 29 -11.07 -13.70 3.18
C ALA A 29 -12.28 -14.40 3.80
N LYS A 30 -12.94 -15.26 3.02
CA LYS A 30 -14.07 -16.08 3.50
C LYS A 30 -13.62 -17.20 4.43
N GLU A 31 -12.50 -17.84 4.12
CA GLU A 31 -11.97 -18.96 4.89
C GLU A 31 -11.42 -18.53 6.25
N LEU A 32 -10.75 -17.38 6.29
CA LEU A 32 -10.02 -16.87 7.46
C LEU A 32 -10.73 -15.71 8.18
N ASP A 33 -11.93 -15.33 7.71
CA ASP A 33 -12.77 -14.28 8.28
C ASP A 33 -12.06 -12.92 8.41
N PHE A 34 -11.60 -12.38 7.28
CA PHE A 34 -11.03 -11.03 7.21
C PHE A 34 -11.67 -10.19 6.10
N GLU A 35 -11.63 -8.88 6.26
CA GLU A 35 -12.16 -7.92 5.30
C GLU A 35 -11.08 -7.46 4.32
N ILE A 36 -11.47 -7.26 3.05
CA ILE A 36 -10.55 -6.79 2.00
C ILE A 36 -10.84 -5.32 1.73
N ILE A 37 -9.79 -4.50 1.76
CA ILE A 37 -9.85 -3.09 1.36
C ILE A 37 -8.98 -2.91 0.12
N ASP A 38 -9.60 -2.52 -1.00
CA ASP A 38 -8.88 -2.13 -2.20
C ASP A 38 -8.43 -0.67 -2.07
N LEU A 39 -7.15 -0.44 -1.76
CA LEU A 39 -6.59 0.90 -1.63
C LEU A 39 -6.55 1.67 -2.96
N SER A 40 -6.82 1.04 -4.11
CA SER A 40 -6.87 1.76 -5.40
C SER A 40 -8.23 2.41 -5.68
N THR A 41 -9.27 2.08 -4.90
CA THR A 41 -10.63 2.61 -5.09
C THR A 41 -11.06 3.57 -3.99
N LEU A 42 -10.24 3.73 -2.94
CA LEU A 42 -10.58 4.58 -1.81
C LEU A 42 -10.63 6.07 -2.22
N PRO A 43 -11.62 6.82 -1.70
CA PRO A 43 -11.69 8.26 -1.90
C PRO A 43 -10.56 9.00 -1.15
N LYS A 44 -10.28 10.24 -1.55
CA LYS A 44 -9.18 11.05 -1.00
C LYS A 44 -9.28 11.28 0.51
N ASP A 45 -10.48 11.36 1.06
CA ASP A 45 -10.75 11.55 2.50
C ASP A 45 -10.48 10.30 3.34
N ALA A 46 -10.30 9.13 2.72
CA ALA A 46 -9.77 7.93 3.37
C ALA A 46 -8.24 7.99 3.61
N TYR A 47 -7.60 9.09 3.22
CA TYR A 47 -6.18 9.34 3.42
C TYR A 47 -5.95 10.57 4.30
N VAL A 48 -4.80 10.61 4.94
CA VAL A 48 -4.29 11.77 5.69
C VAL A 48 -2.99 12.26 5.07
N LYS A 49 -2.82 13.57 4.96
CA LYS A 49 -1.56 14.16 4.49
C LYS A 49 -0.51 14.07 5.61
N ILE A 50 0.64 13.51 5.27
CA ILE A 50 1.80 13.38 6.14
C ILE A 50 2.95 14.17 5.53
N THR A 51 3.60 15.01 6.34
CA THR A 51 4.78 15.79 5.95
C THR A 51 5.86 15.55 7.01
N PRO A 52 6.65 14.47 6.88
CA PRO A 52 7.71 14.18 7.85
C PRO A 52 8.80 15.25 7.80
N GLU A 53 9.39 15.56 8.96
CA GLU A 53 10.58 16.39 9.01
C GLU A 53 11.74 15.72 8.25
N GLY A 54 12.51 16.51 7.49
CA GLY A 54 13.61 16.00 6.66
C GLY A 54 13.17 15.18 5.44
N SER A 55 11.88 15.17 5.12
CA SER A 55 11.37 14.43 3.95
C SER A 55 11.82 15.04 2.62
N HIS A 56 12.12 14.18 1.65
CA HIS A 56 12.42 14.56 0.26
C HIS A 56 11.19 14.61 -0.65
N TRP A 57 10.00 14.28 -0.14
CA TRP A 57 8.74 14.50 -0.87
C TRP A 57 8.48 16.00 -1.02
N LYS A 58 8.13 16.46 -2.22
CA LYS A 58 8.00 17.91 -2.49
C LYS A 58 6.93 18.59 -1.63
N ASP A 59 5.82 17.90 -1.37
CA ASP A 59 4.70 18.39 -0.57
C ASP A 59 4.16 17.30 0.37
N GLY A 60 5.06 16.49 0.92
CA GLY A 60 4.68 15.29 1.69
C GLY A 60 3.90 14.27 0.84
N PHE A 61 3.14 13.40 1.50
CA PHE A 61 2.36 12.35 0.84
C PHE A 61 1.05 12.05 1.57
N LEU A 62 0.07 11.54 0.83
CA LEU A 62 -1.15 10.96 1.39
C LEU A 62 -0.86 9.55 1.88
N PHE A 63 -1.34 9.23 3.09
CA PHE A 63 -1.18 7.93 3.73
C PHE A 63 -2.55 7.36 4.13
N ALA A 64 -2.77 6.08 3.86
CA ALA A 64 -4.07 5.45 4.10
C ALA A 64 -4.42 5.44 5.60
N LYS A 65 -5.57 6.00 5.97
CA LYS A 65 -6.00 6.10 7.38
C LYS A 65 -6.12 4.75 8.06
N ILE A 66 -6.57 3.71 7.33
CA ILE A 66 -6.68 2.35 7.85
C ILE A 66 -5.35 1.84 8.45
N TYR A 67 -4.20 2.22 7.89
CA TYR A 67 -2.89 1.89 8.44
C TYR A 67 -2.44 2.82 9.56
N ARG A 68 -2.82 4.10 9.49
CA ARG A 68 -2.46 5.11 10.51
C ARG A 68 -3.19 4.87 11.83
N GLU A 69 -4.42 4.40 11.74
CA GLU A 69 -5.35 4.26 12.85
C GLU A 69 -5.42 2.82 13.40
N ALA A 70 -4.79 1.86 12.71
CA ALA A 70 -4.71 0.48 13.17
C ALA A 70 -3.95 0.37 14.51
N GLU A 71 -4.47 -0.45 15.42
CA GLU A 71 -3.80 -0.81 16.68
C GLU A 71 -2.53 -1.63 16.44
N CYS A 72 -2.49 -2.38 15.34
CA CYS A 72 -1.34 -3.19 14.92
C CYS A 72 -1.31 -3.29 13.39
N VAL A 73 -0.12 -3.13 12.82
CA VAL A 73 0.15 -3.37 11.40
C VAL A 73 1.07 -4.58 11.28
N VAL A 74 0.66 -5.58 10.50
CA VAL A 74 1.45 -6.77 10.20
C VAL A 74 1.85 -6.72 8.74
N GLU A 75 3.15 -6.64 8.47
CA GLU A 75 3.69 -6.73 7.12
C GLU A 75 4.40 -8.07 6.92
N THR A 76 4.02 -8.80 5.88
CA THR A 76 4.73 -10.04 5.50
C THR A 76 5.93 -9.69 4.60
N CYS A 77 7.01 -10.47 4.65
CA CYS A 77 8.18 -10.20 3.80
C CYS A 77 7.82 -10.20 2.31
N CYS A 78 8.21 -9.14 1.60
CA CYS A 78 8.07 -9.06 0.14
C CYS A 78 9.44 -9.20 -0.53
N LEU A 79 9.78 -10.44 -0.88
CA LEU A 79 10.97 -10.75 -1.65
C LEU A 79 10.62 -10.78 -3.15
N LYS A 80 10.94 -9.70 -3.86
CA LYS A 80 10.84 -9.68 -5.32
C LYS A 80 12.07 -9.04 -5.95
N THR A 81 12.37 -9.44 -7.17
CA THR A 81 13.34 -8.74 -8.03
C THR A 81 12.72 -7.44 -8.54
N HIS A 82 13.49 -6.36 -8.54
CA HIS A 82 13.02 -5.05 -8.97
C HIS A 82 13.54 -4.72 -10.37
N MET A 83 12.66 -4.24 -11.24
CA MET A 83 12.97 -3.94 -12.64
C MET A 83 14.01 -2.79 -12.79
N TYR A 84 14.16 -1.93 -11.78
CA TYR A 84 15.09 -0.80 -11.77
C TYR A 84 16.22 -0.99 -10.75
N GLY A 85 17.07 -2.01 -10.93
CA GLY A 85 18.34 -2.13 -10.19
C GLY A 85 18.28 -2.68 -8.75
N GLY A 86 17.14 -3.22 -8.31
CA GLY A 86 17.03 -3.88 -7.01
C GLY A 86 17.23 -5.38 -7.11
N HIS A 87 18.32 -5.90 -6.55
CA HIS A 87 18.58 -7.34 -6.48
C HIS A 87 17.51 -8.07 -5.65
N PHE A 88 17.07 -7.44 -4.55
CA PHE A 88 15.92 -7.86 -3.75
C PHE A 88 15.24 -6.62 -3.17
N THR A 89 13.92 -6.59 -3.17
CA THR A 89 13.18 -5.67 -2.30
C THR A 89 13.07 -6.28 -0.90
N LEU A 90 13.20 -5.44 0.13
CA LEU A 90 12.93 -5.81 1.53
C LEU A 90 11.51 -5.36 1.92
N SER A 91 11.12 -5.60 3.17
CA SER A 91 9.80 -5.28 3.74
C SER A 91 9.30 -3.86 3.42
N LEU A 92 10.20 -2.88 3.31
CA LEU A 92 9.86 -1.48 2.95
C LEU A 92 9.08 -1.36 1.62
N LYS A 93 9.19 -2.35 0.71
CA LYS A 93 8.40 -2.32 -0.53
C LYS A 93 6.90 -2.45 -0.28
N ASN A 94 6.49 -3.10 0.80
CA ASN A 94 5.08 -3.20 1.20
C ASN A 94 4.48 -1.81 1.42
N ALA A 95 5.26 -0.91 2.03
CA ALA A 95 4.83 0.45 2.32
C ALA A 95 4.52 1.28 1.06
N THR A 96 5.03 0.88 -0.12
CA THR A 96 4.75 1.61 -1.37
C THR A 96 3.29 1.55 -1.80
N ALA A 97 2.52 0.54 -1.35
CA ALA A 97 1.08 0.44 -1.61
C ALA A 97 0.24 1.40 -0.76
N LEU A 98 0.80 1.93 0.34
CA LEU A 98 0.06 2.68 1.37
C LEU A 98 -0.20 4.14 1.00
N VAL A 99 0.46 4.64 -0.05
CA VAL A 99 0.17 5.93 -0.68
C VAL A 99 -0.71 5.71 -1.91
N PRO A 100 -1.65 6.60 -2.25
CA PRO A 100 -2.45 6.44 -3.46
C PRO A 100 -1.56 6.53 -4.71
N ARG A 101 -1.93 5.83 -5.77
CA ARG A 101 -1.15 5.78 -7.02
C ARG A 101 -1.75 6.69 -8.08
N ASP A 102 -3.01 6.45 -8.41
CA ASP A 102 -3.64 7.08 -9.57
C ASP A 102 -4.06 8.51 -9.23
N GLY A 103 -3.73 9.45 -10.11
CA GLY A 103 -3.94 10.89 -9.87
C GLY A 103 -2.91 11.56 -8.97
N TYR A 104 -1.82 10.87 -8.60
CA TYR A 104 -0.74 11.42 -7.78
C TYR A 104 0.63 11.16 -8.38
N GLU A 105 1.56 12.08 -8.14
CA GLU A 105 2.91 12.02 -8.68
C GLU A 105 3.88 11.26 -7.77
N TYR A 106 3.37 10.57 -6.75
CA TYR A 106 4.22 9.98 -5.72
C TYR A 106 5.21 8.96 -6.28
N MET A 107 4.77 8.07 -7.17
CA MET A 107 5.69 7.11 -7.78
C MET A 107 6.71 7.79 -8.70
N ARG A 108 6.36 8.94 -9.31
CA ARG A 108 7.32 9.70 -10.13
C ARG A 108 8.38 10.34 -9.25
N GLU A 109 7.96 11.07 -8.22
CA GLU A 109 8.86 11.72 -7.26
C GLU A 109 9.77 10.71 -6.56
N LEU A 110 9.23 9.56 -6.12
CA LEU A 110 10.02 8.49 -5.48
C LEU A 110 11.11 7.95 -6.41
N HIS A 111 10.79 7.68 -7.68
CA HIS A 111 11.76 7.09 -8.62
C HIS A 111 12.73 8.12 -9.21
N SER A 112 12.35 9.40 -9.26
CA SER A 112 13.21 10.48 -9.77
C SER A 112 13.99 11.21 -8.69
N SER A 113 13.89 10.78 -7.42
CA SER A 113 14.61 11.38 -6.30
C SER A 113 16.12 11.36 -6.57
N PRO A 114 16.83 12.49 -6.41
CA PRO A 114 18.30 12.50 -6.41
C PRO A 114 18.90 12.07 -5.05
N HIS A 115 18.04 11.88 -4.05
CA HIS A 115 18.37 11.43 -2.69
C HIS A 115 18.11 9.93 -2.54
#